data_AF-A0AAV5GMF6-F1
#
_entry.id   AF-A0AAV5GMF6-F1
#
_cell.length_a   1.000
_cell.length_b   1.000
_cell.length_c   1.000
_cell.angle_alpha   90.00
_cell.angle_beta   90.00
_cell.angle_gamma   90.00
#
_symmetry.space_group_name_H-M   'P 1'
#
loop_
_entity.id
_entity.type
_entity.pdbx_description
1 polymer ?
#
loop_
_entity_poly.entity_id
_entity_poly.type
_entity_poly.pdbx_seq_one_letter_code
_entity_poly.pdbx_strand_id
1 'polypeptide(L)'
;MVNALALPLLAAAVSASPLVARQSRNPPAWPGVVSWSFPGSRGWIEGGSNTGPCNTISYAGADNSTTFPLTGGDLSVALTRDVYNLTISAARASESGELSAFEQVLPMQDHTFSGEQCFDAPDFASLGYAAGDAVTLSIVGYGGPSNVSIYQCADLQLVNAADFTAPADFTCQNVTRSTLTTRQTNSTLLPSETQEAAASEPTSGAGKTAVAGWAGAALTAVAFALAH
;
A
#
# COMPACT_ATOMS: atom_id res chain seq x y z
N MET A 1 37.68 50.17 57.46
CA MET A 1 36.32 49.94 56.93
C MET A 1 36.45 49.53 55.47
N VAL A 2 36.39 48.23 55.18
CA VAL A 2 36.40 47.72 53.80
C VAL A 2 35.27 46.70 53.74
N ASN A 3 34.20 47.06 53.03
CA ASN A 3 32.96 46.30 52.94
C ASN A 3 33.07 45.39 51.71
N ALA A 4 33.19 44.08 51.90
CA ALA A 4 33.28 43.11 50.82
C ALA A 4 31.85 42.78 50.32
N LEU A 5 31.55 43.19 49.08
CA LEU A 5 30.36 42.82 48.34
C LEU A 5 30.48 41.36 47.87
N ALA A 6 29.65 40.48 48.40
CA ALA A 6 29.48 39.12 47.92
C ALA A 6 28.47 39.09 46.76
N LEU A 7 28.91 38.64 45.57
CA LEU A 7 28.05 38.34 44.43
C LEU A 7 27.38 36.96 44.63
N PRO A 8 26.08 36.79 44.37
CA PRO A 8 25.46 35.48 44.29
C PRO A 8 25.69 34.86 42.90
N LEU A 9 26.27 33.66 42.85
CA LEU A 9 26.25 32.81 41.66
C LEU A 9 24.81 32.27 41.47
N LEU A 10 24.13 32.69 40.41
CA LEU A 10 22.94 31.97 39.91
C LEU A 10 23.40 30.72 39.16
N ALA A 11 23.10 29.55 39.71
CA ALA A 11 23.20 28.28 39.00
C ALA A 11 21.98 28.12 38.06
N ALA A 12 22.20 28.17 36.75
CA ALA A 12 21.18 27.84 35.77
C ALA A 12 21.02 26.31 35.68
N ALA A 13 19.90 25.80 36.19
CA ALA A 13 19.53 24.40 36.02
C ALA A 13 19.03 24.19 34.57
N VAL A 14 19.88 23.61 33.71
CA VAL A 14 19.49 23.15 32.38
C VAL A 14 18.68 21.86 32.57
N SER A 15 17.37 21.96 32.48
CA SER A 15 16.49 20.79 32.40
C SER A 15 16.68 20.14 31.03
N ALA A 16 17.52 19.10 30.97
CA ALA A 16 17.58 18.21 29.83
C ALA A 16 16.30 17.37 29.80
N SER A 17 15.36 17.73 28.94
CA SER A 17 14.24 16.85 28.60
C SER A 17 14.82 15.55 28.03
N PRO A 18 14.49 14.36 28.58
CA PRO A 18 14.89 13.13 27.94
C PRO A 18 14.24 13.09 26.56
N LEU A 19 15.08 13.08 25.52
CA LEU A 19 14.66 12.63 24.21
C LEU A 19 14.22 11.18 24.39
N VAL A 20 12.91 10.96 24.52
CA VAL A 20 12.32 9.65 24.31
C VAL A 20 12.71 9.29 22.88
N ALA A 21 13.67 8.38 22.74
CA ALA A 21 13.95 7.76 21.47
C ALA A 21 12.59 7.25 20.96
N ARG A 22 12.13 7.78 19.82
CA ARG A 22 11.08 7.13 19.06
C ARG A 22 11.64 5.77 18.73
N GLN A 23 11.32 4.78 19.57
CA GLN A 23 11.52 3.38 19.27
C GLN A 23 10.98 3.22 17.85
N SER A 24 11.86 2.94 16.90
CA SER A 24 11.46 2.60 15.55
C SER A 24 10.48 1.45 15.73
N ARG A 25 9.18 1.75 15.63
CA ARG A 25 8.18 0.71 15.48
C ARG A 25 8.67 -0.02 14.25
N ASN A 26 9.21 -1.22 14.43
CA ASN A 26 9.24 -2.14 13.31
C ASN A 26 7.77 -2.17 12.86
N PRO A 27 7.44 -1.71 11.64
CA PRO A 27 6.12 -2.01 11.11
C PRO A 27 5.95 -3.53 11.28
N PRO A 28 4.78 -4.02 11.73
CA PRO A 28 4.56 -5.47 11.83
C PRO A 28 5.09 -6.08 10.54
N ALA A 29 5.99 -7.06 10.62
CA ALA A 29 6.59 -7.62 9.42
C ALA A 29 5.45 -8.15 8.55
N TRP A 30 5.10 -7.39 7.49
CA TRP A 30 3.90 -7.66 6.71
C TRP A 30 4.10 -9.03 6.07
N PRO A 31 3.28 -10.02 6.43
CA PRO A 31 3.53 -11.34 5.96
C PRO A 31 2.98 -11.39 4.53
N GLY A 32 3.85 -11.20 3.54
CA GLY A 32 3.50 -11.29 2.12
C GLY A 32 3.57 -10.01 1.29
N VAL A 33 3.02 -10.11 0.08
CA VAL A 33 3.01 -9.03 -0.92
C VAL A 33 2.00 -7.95 -0.58
N VAL A 34 0.82 -8.38 -0.18
CA VAL A 34 -0.28 -7.56 0.28
C VAL A 34 -0.70 -8.06 1.65
N SER A 35 -1.07 -7.14 2.54
CA SER A 35 -1.57 -7.46 3.86
C SER A 35 -2.52 -6.35 4.33
N TRP A 36 -3.48 -6.69 5.18
CA TRP A 36 -4.31 -5.71 5.84
C TRP A 36 -3.57 -5.13 7.06
N SER A 37 -3.37 -3.82 7.07
CA SER A 37 -2.89 -3.09 8.25
C SER A 37 -4.05 -2.75 9.18
N PHE A 38 -5.19 -2.36 8.59
CA PHE A 38 -6.46 -2.19 9.28
C PHE A 38 -7.61 -2.40 8.30
N PRO A 39 -8.66 -3.18 8.63
CA PRO A 39 -8.78 -4.09 9.77
C PRO A 39 -7.64 -5.13 9.85
N GLY A 40 -7.52 -5.87 10.95
CA GLY A 40 -6.46 -6.87 11.09
C GLY A 40 -6.63 -8.04 10.11
N SER A 41 -5.53 -8.48 9.47
CA SER A 41 -5.54 -9.67 8.60
C SER A 41 -5.81 -10.96 9.39
N ARG A 42 -6.45 -11.94 8.75
CA ARG A 42 -6.58 -13.34 9.24
C ARG A 42 -5.23 -14.04 9.46
N GLY A 43 -4.14 -13.46 8.96
CA GLY A 43 -2.79 -14.00 9.05
C GLY A 43 -2.26 -14.48 7.71
N TRP A 44 -1.23 -15.33 7.77
CA TRP A 44 -0.49 -15.73 6.59
C TRP A 44 0.02 -17.16 6.68
N ILE A 45 -0.17 -17.89 5.59
CA ILE A 45 0.45 -19.19 5.33
C ILE A 45 1.44 -19.02 4.18
N GLU A 46 2.68 -19.40 4.42
CA GLU A 46 3.72 -19.44 3.39
C GLU A 46 3.33 -20.41 2.26
N GLY A 47 3.41 -19.94 1.02
CA GLY A 47 3.06 -20.72 -0.17
C GLY A 47 1.55 -20.90 -0.43
N GLY A 48 0.67 -20.52 0.49
CA GLY A 48 -0.78 -20.53 0.24
C GLY A 48 -1.31 -19.25 -0.42
N SER A 49 -0.46 -18.22 -0.55
CA SER A 49 -0.90 -16.86 -0.87
C SER A 49 -1.58 -16.73 -2.24
N ASN A 50 -1.28 -17.63 -3.16
CA ASN A 50 -1.88 -17.70 -4.50
C ASN A 50 -3.07 -18.66 -4.59
N THR A 51 -3.54 -19.19 -3.45
CA THR A 51 -4.70 -20.05 -3.36
C THR A 51 -5.81 -19.31 -2.63
N GLY A 52 -6.89 -19.03 -3.36
CA GLY A 52 -8.04 -18.32 -2.84
C GLY A 52 -9.14 -19.26 -2.29
N PRO A 53 -10.08 -18.71 -1.50
CA PRO A 53 -10.03 -17.38 -0.89
C PRO A 53 -9.10 -17.33 0.34
N CYS A 54 -8.72 -16.13 0.77
CA CYS A 54 -8.11 -15.89 2.08
C CYS A 54 -6.79 -16.62 2.40
N ASN A 55 -5.93 -16.91 1.40
CA ASN A 55 -4.69 -17.67 1.63
C ASN A 55 -4.98 -19.03 2.32
N THR A 56 -6.11 -19.67 1.99
CA THR A 56 -6.61 -20.91 2.61
C THR A 56 -6.93 -20.85 4.11
N ILE A 57 -6.87 -19.67 4.73
CA ILE A 57 -7.18 -19.48 6.16
C ILE A 57 -8.69 -19.32 6.35
N SER A 58 -9.29 -20.25 7.10
CA SER A 58 -10.70 -20.24 7.43
C SER A 58 -11.06 -19.12 8.43
N TYR A 59 -12.32 -18.72 8.43
CA TYR A 59 -12.88 -17.79 9.40
C TYR A 59 -12.75 -18.33 10.83
N ALA A 60 -12.21 -17.52 11.75
CA ALA A 60 -11.96 -17.92 13.14
C ALA A 60 -13.10 -17.54 14.11
N GLY A 61 -14.22 -17.02 13.61
CA GLY A 61 -15.35 -16.58 14.42
C GLY A 61 -15.29 -15.11 14.82
N ALA A 62 -16.43 -14.59 15.32
CA ALA A 62 -16.63 -13.17 15.59
C ALA A 62 -15.69 -12.61 16.67
N ASP A 63 -15.27 -13.44 17.61
CA ASP A 63 -14.34 -13.05 18.69
C ASP A 63 -12.95 -12.67 18.18
N ASN A 64 -12.61 -13.09 16.95
CA ASN A 64 -11.36 -12.77 16.27
C ASN A 64 -11.53 -11.69 15.18
N SER A 65 -12.74 -11.14 15.03
CA SER A 65 -13.05 -10.10 14.04
C SER A 65 -12.73 -8.71 14.58
N THR A 66 -12.31 -7.82 13.69
CA THR A 66 -12.12 -6.40 14.01
C THR A 66 -13.46 -5.69 14.07
N THR A 67 -13.77 -5.00 15.16
CA THR A 67 -14.93 -4.09 15.20
C THR A 67 -14.77 -3.00 14.15
N PHE A 68 -15.78 -2.81 13.30
CA PHE A 68 -15.69 -1.88 12.17
C PHE A 68 -17.03 -1.14 11.98
N PRO A 69 -17.03 0.16 11.63
CA PRO A 69 -18.27 0.90 11.49
C PRO A 69 -19.05 0.45 10.26
N LEU A 70 -20.38 0.42 10.37
CA LEU A 70 -21.29 0.10 9.29
C LEU A 70 -21.22 1.14 8.15
N THR A 71 -20.92 2.39 8.50
CA THR A 71 -20.76 3.50 7.56
C THR A 71 -19.54 4.33 7.90
N GLY A 72 -18.81 4.76 6.86
CA GLY A 72 -17.53 5.43 7.02
C GLY A 72 -16.44 4.47 7.52
N GLY A 73 -15.36 5.06 8.04
CA GLY A 73 -14.16 4.31 8.41
C GLY A 73 -13.21 4.12 7.23
N ASP A 74 -11.98 3.75 7.56
CA ASP A 74 -10.92 3.63 6.57
C ASP A 74 -10.37 2.21 6.55
N LEU A 75 -9.95 1.81 5.36
CA LEU A 75 -9.25 0.56 5.09
C LEU A 75 -7.79 0.87 4.79
N SER A 76 -6.88 0.20 5.48
CA SER A 76 -5.45 0.34 5.27
C SER A 76 -4.83 -0.98 4.85
N VAL A 77 -4.14 -0.95 3.72
CA VAL A 77 -3.48 -2.07 3.09
C VAL A 77 -1.99 -1.77 3.01
N ALA A 78 -1.17 -2.71 3.45
CA ALA A 78 0.28 -2.63 3.29
C ALA A 78 0.74 -3.51 2.13
N LEU A 79 1.60 -2.94 1.28
CA LEU A 79 2.16 -3.56 0.10
C LEU A 79 3.69 -3.58 0.18
N THR A 80 4.32 -4.76 0.15
CA THR A 80 5.79 -4.86 0.15
C THR A 80 6.40 -4.62 -1.23
N ARG A 81 5.58 -4.66 -2.29
CA ARG A 81 5.92 -4.34 -3.68
C ARG A 81 4.68 -3.87 -4.41
N ASP A 82 4.87 -3.36 -5.62
CA ASP A 82 3.78 -2.92 -6.48
C ASP A 82 2.83 -4.09 -6.82
N VAL A 83 1.53 -3.81 -6.84
CA VAL A 83 0.44 -4.76 -7.11
C VAL A 83 -0.43 -4.22 -8.24
N TYR A 84 -0.93 -5.12 -9.09
CA TYR A 84 -1.81 -4.80 -10.21
C TYR A 84 -3.20 -5.40 -10.01
N ASN A 85 -4.21 -4.73 -10.57
CA ASN A 85 -5.62 -5.13 -10.49
C ASN A 85 -6.05 -5.48 -9.05
N LEU A 86 -5.73 -4.59 -8.10
CA LEU A 86 -6.09 -4.77 -6.71
C LEU A 86 -7.60 -4.53 -6.56
N THR A 87 -8.30 -5.57 -6.15
CA THR A 87 -9.74 -5.59 -5.92
C THR A 87 -10.01 -5.87 -4.46
N ILE A 88 -10.87 -5.05 -3.86
CA ILE A 88 -11.41 -5.27 -2.52
C ILE A 88 -12.87 -5.70 -2.67
N SER A 89 -13.16 -6.87 -2.13
CA SER A 89 -14.48 -7.50 -2.15
C SER A 89 -14.94 -7.85 -0.73
N ALA A 90 -16.24 -8.02 -0.53
CA ALA A 90 -16.82 -8.43 0.74
C ALA A 90 -17.75 -9.62 0.57
N ALA A 91 -17.82 -10.47 1.59
CA ALA A 91 -18.78 -11.57 1.72
C ALA A 91 -19.28 -11.64 3.16
N ARG A 92 -20.42 -12.28 3.39
CA ARG A 92 -20.78 -12.69 4.76
C ARG A 92 -19.73 -13.66 5.28
N ALA A 93 -19.36 -13.53 6.56
CA ALA A 93 -18.26 -14.34 7.12
C ALA A 93 -18.53 -15.85 7.03
N SER A 94 -19.80 -16.27 7.16
CA SER A 94 -20.24 -17.66 7.01
C SER A 94 -20.06 -18.23 5.60
N GLU A 95 -19.95 -17.37 4.58
CA GLU A 95 -19.83 -17.75 3.16
C GLU A 95 -18.39 -17.54 2.64
N SER A 96 -17.50 -16.99 3.47
CA SER A 96 -16.12 -16.59 3.09
C SER A 96 -15.19 -17.74 2.69
N GLY A 97 -15.65 -19.00 2.78
CA GLY A 97 -14.93 -20.18 2.28
C GLY A 97 -14.99 -20.33 0.75
N GLU A 98 -15.90 -19.63 0.07
CA GLU A 98 -16.10 -19.72 -1.37
C GLU A 98 -15.76 -18.39 -2.06
N LEU A 99 -14.95 -18.43 -3.12
CA LEU A 99 -14.58 -17.23 -3.85
C LEU A 99 -15.79 -16.54 -4.52
N SER A 100 -16.81 -17.31 -4.90
CA SER A 100 -18.06 -16.82 -5.50
C SER A 100 -18.95 -16.02 -4.56
N ALA A 101 -18.74 -16.11 -3.24
CA ALA A 101 -19.50 -15.35 -2.26
C ALA A 101 -19.03 -13.88 -2.15
N PHE A 102 -17.86 -13.56 -2.72
CA PHE A 102 -17.27 -12.24 -2.62
C PHE A 102 -17.76 -11.32 -3.74
N GLU A 103 -18.41 -10.23 -3.34
CA GLU A 103 -18.85 -9.16 -4.23
C GLU A 103 -17.89 -7.97 -4.12
N GLN A 104 -17.54 -7.37 -5.26
CA GLN A 104 -16.64 -6.21 -5.27
C GLN A 104 -17.31 -5.00 -4.61
N VAL A 105 -16.64 -4.42 -3.62
CA VAL A 105 -17.20 -3.29 -2.83
C VAL A 105 -16.49 -1.96 -3.09
N LEU A 106 -15.27 -2.00 -3.63
CA LEU A 106 -14.53 -0.82 -4.05
C LEU A 106 -14.09 -0.94 -5.51
N PRO A 107 -13.93 0.19 -6.25
CA PRO A 107 -13.39 0.17 -7.60
C PRO A 107 -12.01 -0.50 -7.65
N MET A 108 -11.80 -1.30 -8.70
CA MET A 108 -10.52 -1.96 -8.92
C MET A 108 -9.43 -0.92 -9.16
N GLN A 109 -8.25 -1.15 -8.57
CA GLN A 109 -7.08 -0.32 -8.78
C GLN A 109 -6.15 -1.03 -9.77
N ASP A 110 -6.00 -0.48 -10.98
CA ASP A 110 -5.19 -1.08 -12.04
C ASP A 110 -3.72 -1.26 -11.61
N HIS A 111 -3.17 -0.27 -10.92
CA HIS A 111 -1.82 -0.27 -10.39
C HIS A 111 -1.77 0.42 -9.04
N THR A 112 -1.24 -0.29 -8.04
CA THR A 112 -1.06 0.20 -6.68
C THR A 112 0.41 0.09 -6.31
N PHE A 113 1.03 1.22 -5.98
CA PHE A 113 2.44 1.27 -5.61
C PHE A 113 2.68 0.63 -4.24
N SER A 114 3.88 0.11 -4.02
CA SER A 114 4.22 -0.43 -2.70
C SER A 114 4.15 0.64 -1.59
N GLY A 115 4.04 0.18 -0.35
CA GLY A 115 3.89 0.98 0.85
C GLY A 115 2.48 0.87 1.45
N GLU A 116 2.05 1.87 2.20
CA GLU A 116 0.73 1.87 2.84
C GLU A 116 -0.27 2.58 1.94
N GLN A 117 -1.42 1.94 1.73
CA GLN A 117 -2.50 2.42 0.89
C GLN A 117 -3.76 2.51 1.74
N CYS A 118 -4.44 3.64 1.62
CA CYS A 118 -5.62 3.98 2.37
C CYS A 118 -6.80 4.11 1.40
N PHE A 119 -7.91 3.48 1.75
CA PHE A 119 -9.17 3.53 1.01
C PHE A 119 -10.29 3.88 1.97
N ASP A 120 -11.25 4.69 1.50
CA ASP A 120 -12.50 4.85 2.22
C ASP A 120 -13.25 3.51 2.20
N ALA A 121 -13.78 3.09 3.36
CA ALA A 121 -14.59 1.90 3.41
C ALA A 121 -15.92 2.09 2.64
N PRO A 122 -16.49 1.02 2.06
CA PRO A 122 -17.81 1.12 1.47
C PRO A 122 -18.85 1.42 2.55
N ASP A 123 -19.98 1.99 2.13
CA ASP A 123 -21.18 2.01 2.97
C ASP A 123 -21.78 0.60 3.01
N PHE A 124 -21.48 -0.15 4.06
CA PHE A 124 -21.98 -1.51 4.24
C PHE A 124 -23.51 -1.55 4.41
N ALA A 125 -24.14 -0.51 4.95
CA ALA A 125 -25.59 -0.44 5.04
C ALA A 125 -26.23 -0.39 3.64
N SER A 126 -25.64 0.39 2.73
CA SER A 126 -26.07 0.45 1.32
C SER A 126 -25.85 -0.88 0.57
N LEU A 127 -24.95 -1.74 1.06
CA LEU A 127 -24.73 -3.10 0.55
C LEU A 127 -25.65 -4.16 1.21
N GLY A 128 -26.56 -3.75 2.10
CA GLY A 128 -27.54 -4.64 2.73
C GLY A 128 -27.04 -5.33 4.01
N TYR A 129 -25.93 -4.88 4.59
CA TYR A 129 -25.49 -5.32 5.90
C TYR A 129 -26.11 -4.47 7.02
N ALA A 130 -26.10 -5.00 8.25
CA ALA A 130 -26.55 -4.33 9.45
C ALA A 130 -25.50 -4.40 10.57
N ALA A 131 -25.65 -3.54 11.58
CA ALA A 131 -24.87 -3.65 12.81
C ALA A 131 -25.14 -5.02 13.47
N GLY A 132 -24.08 -5.71 13.88
CA GLY A 132 -24.13 -7.09 14.35
C GLY A 132 -23.76 -8.13 13.28
N ASP A 133 -23.70 -7.76 12.01
CA ASP A 133 -23.26 -8.68 10.96
C ASP A 133 -21.75 -8.93 11.00
N ALA A 134 -21.37 -10.17 10.71
CA ALA A 134 -19.99 -10.57 10.49
C ALA A 134 -19.67 -10.59 9.00
N VAL A 135 -18.66 -9.83 8.59
CA VAL A 135 -18.27 -9.64 7.19
C VAL A 135 -16.81 -9.99 7.02
N THR A 136 -16.47 -10.60 5.90
CA THR A 136 -15.08 -10.82 5.51
C THR A 136 -14.75 -9.95 4.31
N LEU A 137 -13.73 -9.11 4.47
CA LEU A 137 -13.10 -8.41 3.36
C LEU A 137 -12.03 -9.30 2.75
N SER A 138 -11.96 -9.31 1.42
CA SER A 138 -10.94 -9.99 0.64
C SER A 138 -10.20 -9.00 -0.26
N ILE A 139 -8.89 -9.12 -0.29
CA ILE A 139 -8.04 -8.51 -1.31
C ILE A 139 -7.65 -9.59 -2.30
N VAL A 140 -7.86 -9.30 -3.57
CA VAL A 140 -7.25 -10.02 -4.67
C VAL A 140 -6.39 -9.04 -5.45
N GLY A 141 -5.14 -9.38 -5.73
CA GLY A 141 -4.29 -8.59 -6.59
C GLY A 141 -3.22 -9.46 -7.23
N TYR A 142 -2.48 -8.91 -8.18
CA TYR A 142 -1.41 -9.62 -8.87
C TYR A 142 -0.06 -8.96 -8.60
N GLY A 143 0.95 -9.76 -8.28
CA GLY A 143 2.26 -9.23 -7.92
C GLY A 143 3.41 -10.18 -8.19
N GLY A 144 4.62 -9.63 -8.07
CA GLY A 144 5.87 -10.35 -8.31
C GLY A 144 6.21 -10.52 -9.80
N PRO A 145 7.39 -11.09 -10.12
CA PRO A 145 7.89 -11.17 -11.49
C PRO A 145 7.07 -12.07 -12.41
N SER A 146 6.29 -12.99 -11.84
CA SER A 146 5.41 -13.92 -12.57
C SER A 146 3.93 -13.50 -12.55
N ASN A 147 3.63 -12.31 -12.02
CA ASN A 147 2.27 -11.76 -11.93
C ASN A 147 1.25 -12.77 -11.36
N VAL A 148 1.56 -13.34 -10.19
CA VAL A 148 0.73 -14.34 -9.54
C VAL A 148 -0.37 -13.67 -8.73
N SER A 149 -1.55 -14.27 -8.67
CA SER A 149 -2.61 -13.81 -7.79
C SER A 149 -2.20 -13.95 -6.33
N ILE A 150 -2.62 -13.00 -5.50
CA ILE A 150 -2.38 -12.97 -4.07
C ILE A 150 -3.72 -12.70 -3.38
N TYR A 151 -4.01 -13.50 -2.35
CA TYR A 151 -5.24 -13.44 -1.57
C TYR A 151 -4.95 -13.10 -0.12
N GLN A 152 -5.71 -12.17 0.44
CA GLN A 152 -5.70 -11.84 1.87
C GLN A 152 -7.10 -11.52 2.34
N CYS A 153 -7.41 -11.87 3.59
CA CYS A 153 -8.69 -11.55 4.18
C CYS A 153 -8.53 -10.89 5.54
N ALA A 154 -9.52 -10.07 5.86
CA ALA A 154 -9.72 -9.51 7.18
C ALA A 154 -11.18 -9.67 7.57
N ASP A 155 -11.40 -9.96 8.84
CA ASP A 155 -12.74 -10.20 9.38
C ASP A 155 -13.23 -9.01 10.17
N LEU A 156 -14.49 -8.69 9.96
CA LEU A 156 -15.17 -7.55 10.53
C LEU A 156 -16.36 -7.99 11.36
N GLN A 157 -16.56 -7.28 12.45
CA GLN A 157 -17.81 -7.26 13.20
C GLN A 157 -18.39 -5.85 13.08
N LEU A 158 -19.47 -5.71 12.30
CA LEU A 158 -20.03 -4.41 11.99
C LEU A 158 -20.78 -3.84 13.20
N VAL A 159 -20.57 -2.56 13.47
CA VAL A 159 -21.24 -1.79 14.54
C VAL A 159 -21.75 -0.47 14.00
N ASN A 160 -22.64 0.23 14.71
CA ASN A 160 -23.02 1.58 14.30
C ASN A 160 -21.80 2.50 14.34
N ALA A 161 -21.76 3.50 13.46
CA ALA A 161 -20.66 4.46 13.42
C ALA A 161 -20.42 5.16 14.77
N ALA A 162 -21.48 5.39 15.55
CA ALA A 162 -21.39 5.99 16.88
C ALA A 162 -20.75 5.08 17.94
N ASP A 163 -20.77 3.76 17.72
CA ASP A 163 -20.22 2.75 18.62
C ASP A 163 -18.79 2.32 18.21
N PHE A 164 -18.30 2.82 17.07
CA PHE A 164 -16.97 2.53 16.58
C PHE A 164 -15.94 3.52 17.13
N THR A 165 -14.79 3.00 17.54
CA THR A 165 -13.60 3.78 17.86
C THR A 165 -12.41 3.16 17.15
N ALA A 166 -11.80 3.90 16.23
CA ALA A 166 -10.59 3.46 15.57
C ALA A 166 -9.46 3.25 16.59
N PRO A 167 -8.54 2.30 16.38
CA PRO A 167 -7.37 2.14 17.24
C PRO A 167 -6.60 3.46 17.38
N ALA A 168 -6.15 3.80 18.59
CA ALA A 168 -5.53 5.10 18.88
C ALA A 168 -4.24 5.36 18.08
N ASP A 169 -3.61 4.30 17.59
CA ASP A 169 -2.39 4.34 16.77
C ASP A 169 -2.65 4.11 15.28
N PHE A 170 -3.92 3.92 14.88
CA PHE A 170 -4.30 3.84 13.49
C PHE A 170 -4.28 5.23 12.85
N THR A 171 -3.66 5.34 11.68
CA THR A 171 -3.71 6.53 10.85
C THR A 171 -3.71 6.09 9.41
N CYS A 172 -4.78 6.41 8.69
CA CYS A 172 -4.91 6.00 7.31
C CYS A 172 -4.24 7.03 6.38
N GLN A 173 -3.11 6.66 5.80
CA GLN A 173 -2.34 7.53 4.90
C GLN A 173 -1.77 6.73 3.73
N ASN A 174 -1.77 7.37 2.56
CA ASN A 174 -1.07 6.85 1.38
C ASN A 174 0.42 7.18 1.48
N VAL A 175 1.22 6.16 1.74
CA VAL A 175 2.69 6.25 1.74
C VAL A 175 3.21 5.37 0.63
N THR A 176 3.59 5.96 -0.49
CA THR A 176 4.09 5.22 -1.64
C THR A 176 5.61 5.07 -1.61
N ARG A 177 6.08 3.90 -2.00
CA ARG A 177 7.48 3.59 -2.30
C ARG A 177 7.45 2.86 -3.64
N SER A 178 8.03 3.41 -4.70
CA SER A 178 8.08 2.66 -5.96
C SER A 178 9.08 1.52 -5.79
N THR A 179 8.63 0.29 -6.05
CA THR A 179 9.50 -0.91 -6.05
C THR A 179 9.75 -1.42 -7.46
N LEU A 180 9.43 -0.62 -8.49
CA LEU A 180 9.85 -0.92 -9.86
C LEU A 180 11.34 -1.24 -9.81
N THR A 181 11.63 -2.54 -9.96
CA THR A 181 12.99 -3.07 -9.97
C THR A 181 13.80 -2.18 -10.86
N THR A 182 14.77 -1.49 -10.28
CA THR A 182 15.87 -0.96 -11.04
C THR A 182 16.45 -2.17 -11.78
N ARG A 183 16.11 -2.33 -13.06
CA ARG A 183 16.86 -3.19 -13.97
C ARG A 183 18.18 -2.46 -14.22
N GLN A 184 18.96 -2.28 -13.16
CA GLN A 184 20.27 -1.69 -13.24
C GLN A 184 21.17 -2.79 -13.79
N THR A 185 21.37 -2.70 -15.10
CA THR A 185 22.70 -2.89 -15.67
C THR A 185 23.73 -2.35 -14.70
N ASN A 186 24.69 -3.20 -14.32
CA ASN A 186 25.88 -2.85 -13.55
C ASN A 186 26.31 -1.39 -13.81
N SER A 187 26.13 -0.54 -12.81
CA SER A 187 26.96 0.63 -12.61
C SER A 187 26.93 0.94 -11.12
N THR A 188 27.97 0.45 -10.45
CA THR A 188 28.55 1.08 -9.26
C THR A 188 28.40 2.59 -9.35
N LEU A 189 27.81 3.20 -8.31
CA LEU A 189 28.35 4.33 -7.53
C LEU A 189 27.26 4.83 -6.56
N LEU A 190 27.58 4.82 -5.27
CA LEU A 190 27.00 5.62 -4.19
C LEU A 190 28.20 6.34 -3.52
N PRO A 191 28.02 7.41 -2.74
CA PRO A 191 26.90 8.38 -2.67
C PRO A 191 27.41 9.84 -2.71
N SER A 192 26.55 10.85 -2.88
CA SER A 192 26.67 12.08 -2.06
C SER A 192 25.48 13.04 -2.16
N GLU A 193 25.29 13.74 -1.04
CA GLU A 193 24.35 14.77 -0.63
C GLU A 193 24.15 15.99 -1.56
N THR A 194 22.91 16.50 -1.52
CA THR A 194 22.46 17.91 -1.42
C THR A 194 23.13 18.99 -2.29
N GLN A 195 22.38 19.60 -3.22
CA GLN A 195 22.12 21.06 -3.24
C GLN A 195 21.18 21.51 -4.38
N GLU A 196 20.17 22.27 -3.94
CA GLU A 196 19.61 23.53 -4.44
C GLU A 196 19.67 23.93 -5.93
N ALA A 197 18.54 24.49 -6.37
CA ALA A 197 18.22 24.95 -7.72
C ALA A 197 19.00 26.19 -8.15
N ALA A 198 19.38 26.24 -9.43
CA ALA A 198 19.52 27.49 -10.18
C ALA A 198 19.22 27.26 -11.67
N ALA A 199 18.28 28.03 -12.20
CA ALA A 199 17.93 28.09 -13.62
C ALA A 199 19.05 28.75 -14.44
N SER A 200 19.26 28.29 -15.68
CA SER A 200 19.91 29.08 -16.74
C SER A 200 19.52 28.53 -18.13
N GLU A 201 19.16 29.44 -19.01
CA GLU A 201 18.66 29.29 -20.38
C GLU A 201 19.68 28.67 -21.38
N PRO A 202 19.21 28.21 -22.57
CA PRO A 202 20.05 27.50 -23.54
C PRO A 202 20.86 28.47 -24.40
N THR A 203 22.19 28.29 -24.42
CA THR A 203 23.05 28.93 -25.43
C THR A 203 23.35 27.94 -26.55
N SER A 204 23.03 28.39 -27.75
CA SER A 204 23.25 27.81 -29.05
C SER A 204 24.74 27.69 -29.41
N GLY A 205 25.12 26.59 -30.07
CA GLY A 205 26.46 26.39 -30.61
C GLY A 205 26.49 25.23 -31.60
N ALA A 206 26.23 25.55 -32.87
CA ALA A 206 26.11 24.63 -33.98
C ALA A 206 27.44 24.29 -34.66
N GLY A 207 27.51 23.10 -35.26
CA GLY A 207 28.43 22.70 -36.35
C GLY A 207 29.27 21.49 -35.97
N LYS A 208 29.24 20.34 -36.67
CA LYS A 208 29.06 20.14 -38.10
C LYS A 208 28.48 18.74 -38.43
N THR A 209 27.40 18.75 -39.20
CA THR A 209 27.06 17.89 -40.36
C THR A 209 27.72 16.51 -40.53
N ALA A 210 26.88 15.47 -40.49
CA ALA A 210 26.96 14.34 -41.43
C ALA A 210 25.56 14.05 -41.98
N VAL A 211 25.41 14.16 -43.29
CA VAL A 211 24.17 14.00 -44.07
C VAL A 211 24.21 12.64 -44.76
N ALA A 212 23.18 11.82 -44.57
CA ALA A 212 22.63 10.84 -45.52
C ALA A 212 21.42 10.18 -44.80
N GLY A 213 20.16 10.28 -45.20
CA GLY A 213 19.60 10.56 -46.52
C GLY A 213 19.23 9.25 -47.23
N TRP A 214 18.15 8.59 -46.82
CA TRP A 214 17.35 7.78 -47.74
C TRP A 214 15.87 7.78 -47.31
N ALA A 215 15.03 8.07 -48.28
CA ALA A 215 13.59 8.16 -48.20
C ALA A 215 12.98 7.03 -49.04
N GLY A 216 11.81 6.56 -48.60
CA GLY A 216 10.83 5.81 -49.41
C GLY A 216 11.13 4.32 -49.59
N ALA A 217 10.16 3.46 -49.88
CA ALA A 217 8.70 3.52 -49.93
C ALA A 217 8.20 2.08 -50.18
N ALA A 218 6.87 1.90 -50.09
CA ALA A 218 6.07 0.92 -50.84
C ALA A 218 5.92 -0.53 -50.32
N LEU A 219 4.71 -0.79 -49.81
CA LEU A 219 3.72 -1.79 -50.23
C LEU A 219 4.22 -3.05 -50.94
N THR A 220 3.87 -4.22 -50.40
CA THR A 220 3.35 -5.35 -51.21
C THR A 220 2.38 -6.19 -50.37
N ALA A 221 1.12 -6.22 -50.80
CA ALA A 221 0.16 -7.24 -50.44
C ALA A 221 0.46 -8.49 -51.27
N VAL A 222 0.44 -9.68 -50.65
CA VAL A 222 0.40 -10.95 -51.38
C VAL A 222 -0.81 -11.73 -50.88
N ALA A 223 -1.84 -11.75 -51.73
CA ALA A 223 -2.90 -12.74 -51.70
C ALA A 223 -2.37 -14.03 -52.35
N PHE A 224 -2.58 -15.17 -51.72
CA PHE A 224 -2.54 -16.48 -52.38
C PHE A 224 -3.87 -17.18 -52.16
N ALA A 225 -4.51 -17.52 -53.27
CA ALA A 225 -5.72 -18.32 -53.34
C ALA A 225 -5.42 -19.65 -54.04
N LEU A 226 -6.11 -20.70 -53.58
CA LEU A 226 -6.50 -21.95 -54.27
C LEU A 226 -5.42 -22.97 -54.71
N ALA A 227 -5.50 -24.19 -54.15
CA ALA A 227 -6.08 -25.38 -54.81
C ALA A 227 -5.45 -26.70 -54.29
N HIS A 228 -6.26 -27.56 -53.66
CA HIS A 228 -6.53 -28.98 -54.00
C HIS A 228 -7.56 -29.54 -53.01
#